data_AF-A0A959GZF1-F1
#
_entry.id   AF-A0A959GZF1-F1
#
_cell.length_a   1.000
_cell.length_b   1.000
_cell.length_c   1.000
_cell.angle_alpha   90.00
_cell.angle_beta   90.00
_cell.angle_gamma   90.00
#
_symmetry.space_group_name_H-M   'P 1'
#
loop_
_entity.id
_entity.type
_entity.pdbx_description
1 polymer ?
#
loop_
_entity_poly.entity_id
_entity_poly.type
_entity_poly.pdbx_seq_one_letter_code
_entity_poly.pdbx_strand_id
1 'polypeptide(L)'
;ADFALRSAKKNPQSGEWTLDVRNRGDLEAPFPVTALKNGAPVATRWYDAPGMLTFPNADADAFSIDTGHVALDINRKNNLLRTAGFMPGFEPLDVAVFAPFQEPGRSALAAIPWIGWNNYDKTMIGVLLYNPMIPSRRFQYYIAPGFGTGTGKFAGLADLRWKWFPGGLFPRAELGLSAKTFHFDHNWQDDYDLRFYKVSPQARFELRDRSTSLRQYLNFRVLFIGKENDVREGGEFAGKTYDRYTIYEARYEAQQRKLPNPWKLNTALEWQNGRDAFGEKGRYVRATLEWQQRFFYAPGRKVSLRFFAGGFLQNDRRNRGIIAGDPAQASLALNPQGFNDYRFDQVFLDRSGTEGILARQVSVTEGGFKGAFGTPYAGTTGNSNNFIAAVNLKADLPRRLPLGIPLKPWFDIGYFDDATPLGENRPGSEQLLWSGGFALEFFGGALNVYFPLVNSKTLKDRYCEAGGGSNPSALFCGGNYWKWISWSLRFPKLDPAEVLEDLVR
;
A
#
# COMPACT_ATOMS: atom_id res chain seq x y z
N ALA A 1 -0.65 -14.57 -28.38
CA ALA A 1 -0.52 -16.00 -28.04
C ALA A 1 0.17 -16.14 -26.68
N ASP A 2 0.18 -17.34 -26.09
CA ASP A 2 1.03 -17.69 -24.93
C ASP A 2 1.51 -19.13 -25.16
N PHE A 3 2.58 -19.30 -25.92
CA PHE A 3 3.09 -20.63 -26.26
C PHE A 3 3.97 -21.17 -25.14
N ALA A 4 4.02 -22.48 -24.95
CA ALA A 4 4.80 -23.11 -23.89
C ALA A 4 5.43 -24.41 -24.39
N LEU A 5 6.75 -24.51 -24.35
CA LEU A 5 7.49 -25.75 -24.56
C LEU A 5 7.45 -26.58 -23.26
N ARG A 6 6.83 -27.76 -23.31
CA ARG A 6 6.62 -28.65 -22.15
C ARG A 6 7.64 -29.76 -22.07
N SER A 7 7.96 -30.38 -23.20
CA SER A 7 8.93 -31.46 -23.27
C SER A 7 9.63 -31.50 -24.63
N ALA A 8 10.85 -32.02 -24.64
CA ALA A 8 11.62 -32.32 -25.83
C ALA A 8 12.22 -33.72 -25.64
N LYS A 9 11.88 -34.66 -26.51
CA LYS A 9 12.38 -36.04 -26.47
C LYS A 9 13.05 -36.39 -27.77
N LYS A 10 14.28 -36.91 -27.71
CA LYS A 10 15.00 -37.37 -28.90
C LYS A 10 14.64 -38.82 -29.20
N ASN A 11 14.29 -39.13 -30.45
CA ASN A 11 14.15 -40.49 -30.94
C ASN A 11 15.56 -41.09 -31.14
N PRO A 12 15.93 -42.20 -30.45
CA PRO A 12 17.25 -42.80 -30.57
C PRO A 12 17.58 -43.36 -31.95
N GLN A 13 16.57 -43.72 -32.75
CA GLN A 13 16.72 -44.41 -34.03
C GLN A 13 16.77 -43.43 -35.21
N SER A 14 15.89 -42.43 -35.25
CA SER A 14 15.86 -41.42 -36.33
C SER A 14 16.68 -40.17 -36.01
N GLY A 15 17.02 -39.94 -34.73
CA GLY A 15 17.67 -38.71 -34.27
C GLY A 15 16.75 -37.49 -34.21
N GLU A 16 15.49 -37.61 -34.63
CA GLU A 16 14.49 -36.53 -34.60
C GLU A 16 14.05 -36.22 -33.17
N TRP A 17 13.53 -35.02 -32.97
CA TRP A 17 13.00 -34.55 -31.70
C TRP A 17 11.48 -34.46 -31.75
N THR A 18 10.83 -34.96 -30.71
CA THR A 18 9.40 -34.73 -30.45
C THR A 18 9.26 -33.65 -29.40
N LEU A 19 8.60 -32.55 -29.76
CA LEU A 19 8.39 -31.37 -28.91
C LEU A 19 6.91 -31.29 -28.53
N ASP A 20 6.60 -31.13 -27.24
CA ASP A 20 5.24 -30.83 -26.77
C ASP A 20 5.10 -29.32 -26.59
N VAL A 21 4.32 -28.68 -27.46
CA VAL A 21 4.05 -27.24 -27.43
C VAL A 21 2.58 -27.00 -27.14
N ARG A 22 2.28 -26.14 -26.16
CA ARG A 22 0.90 -25.75 -25.81
C ARG A 22 0.70 -24.25 -25.94
N ASN A 23 -0.37 -23.84 -26.61
CA ASN A 23 -0.86 -22.46 -26.52
C ASN A 23 -1.83 -22.33 -25.34
N ARG A 24 -1.57 -21.36 -24.45
CA ARG A 24 -2.41 -21.02 -23.28
C ARG A 24 -3.17 -19.70 -23.46
N GLY A 25 -3.01 -19.05 -24.61
CA GLY A 25 -3.74 -17.85 -24.97
C GLY A 25 -4.74 -18.10 -26.11
N ASP A 26 -5.61 -17.13 -26.34
CA ASP A 26 -6.72 -17.25 -27.30
C ASP A 26 -6.33 -16.95 -28.76
N LEU A 27 -5.10 -16.46 -28.98
CA LEU A 27 -4.61 -16.14 -30.32
C LEU A 27 -3.94 -17.37 -30.92
N GLU A 28 -4.54 -17.92 -31.97
CA GLU A 28 -3.91 -18.88 -32.87
C GLU A 28 -3.05 -18.11 -33.88
N ALA A 29 -1.75 -18.40 -33.91
CA ALA A 29 -0.80 -17.79 -34.83
C ALA A 29 0.34 -18.78 -35.10
N PRO A 30 0.94 -18.77 -36.31
CA PRO A 30 2.13 -19.57 -36.56
C PRO A 30 3.28 -19.09 -35.67
N PHE A 31 4.12 -20.02 -35.23
CA PHE A 31 5.24 -19.72 -34.34
C PHE A 31 6.52 -20.46 -34.77
N PRO A 32 7.69 -19.82 -34.66
CA PRO A 32 8.96 -20.47 -34.91
C PRO A 32 9.46 -21.18 -33.66
N VAL A 33 10.02 -22.38 -33.84
CA VAL A 33 10.83 -23.08 -32.84
C VAL A 33 12.25 -23.15 -33.34
N THR A 34 13.21 -22.79 -32.50
CA THR A 34 14.65 -22.79 -32.80
C THR A 34 15.35 -23.80 -31.92
N ALA A 35 16.12 -24.70 -32.53
CA ALA A 35 17.12 -25.53 -31.86
C ALA A 35 18.35 -24.69 -31.53
N LEU A 36 18.82 -24.77 -30.28
CA LEU A 36 19.96 -24.03 -29.76
C LEU A 36 21.08 -25.00 -29.36
N LYS A 37 22.33 -24.60 -29.58
CA LYS A 37 23.54 -25.26 -29.07
C LYS A 37 24.45 -24.22 -28.46
N ASN A 38 24.79 -24.36 -27.19
CA ASN A 38 25.56 -23.36 -26.42
C ASN A 38 24.98 -21.93 -26.55
N GLY A 39 23.65 -21.82 -26.64
CA GLY A 39 22.95 -20.54 -26.84
C GLY A 39 22.92 -19.99 -28.27
N ALA A 40 23.62 -20.61 -29.22
CA ALA A 40 23.59 -20.22 -30.63
C ALA A 40 22.47 -20.97 -31.40
N PRO A 41 21.76 -20.31 -32.32
CA PRO A 41 20.74 -20.96 -33.15
C PRO A 41 21.38 -21.93 -34.16
N VAL A 42 20.92 -23.18 -34.14
CA VAL A 42 21.37 -24.25 -35.06
C VAL A 42 20.39 -24.41 -36.21
N ALA A 43 19.09 -24.44 -35.92
CA ALA A 43 18.03 -24.59 -36.92
C ALA A 43 16.71 -23.98 -36.41
N THR A 44 15.91 -23.41 -37.30
CA THR A 44 14.57 -22.87 -36.98
C THR A 44 13.52 -23.50 -37.89
N ARG A 45 12.37 -23.87 -37.32
CA ARG A 45 11.19 -24.41 -38.02
C ARG A 45 9.95 -23.67 -37.58
N TRP A 46 9.09 -23.33 -38.54
CA TRP A 46 7.78 -22.74 -38.27
C TRP A 46 6.71 -23.82 -38.19
N TYR A 47 5.77 -23.63 -37.28
CA TYR A 47 4.62 -24.51 -37.09
C TYR A 47 3.35 -23.66 -37.05
N ASP A 48 2.30 -24.14 -37.69
CA ASP A 48 1.01 -23.43 -37.78
C ASP A 48 0.13 -23.65 -36.55
N ALA A 49 0.29 -24.79 -35.88
CA ALA A 49 -0.52 -25.18 -34.72
C ALA A 49 0.34 -25.78 -33.60
N PRO A 50 -0.01 -25.54 -32.32
CA PRO A 50 0.61 -26.19 -31.17
C PRO A 50 0.19 -27.68 -31.09
N GLY A 51 0.99 -28.47 -30.39
CA GLY A 51 0.73 -29.90 -30.17
C GLY A 51 2.02 -30.69 -30.04
N MET A 52 1.97 -31.95 -30.45
CA MET A 52 3.15 -32.79 -30.58
C MET A 52 3.81 -32.53 -31.94
N LEU A 53 4.94 -31.85 -31.92
CA LEU A 53 5.65 -31.40 -33.12
C LEU A 53 6.89 -32.26 -33.34
N THR A 54 7.13 -32.63 -34.59
CA THR A 54 8.38 -33.28 -34.99
C THR A 54 9.36 -32.20 -35.44
N PHE A 55 10.55 -32.18 -34.84
CA PHE A 55 11.67 -31.33 -35.22
C PHE A 55 12.79 -32.24 -35.77
N PRO A 56 13.33 -31.96 -36.97
CA PRO A 56 14.36 -32.81 -37.59
C PRO A 56 15.59 -32.99 -36.70
N ASN A 57 16.40 -34.02 -36.99
CA ASN A 57 17.64 -34.25 -36.26
C ASN A 57 18.52 -32.99 -36.26
N ALA A 58 18.76 -32.47 -35.06
CA ALA A 58 19.60 -31.31 -34.80
C ALA A 58 20.44 -31.59 -33.56
N ASP A 59 21.72 -31.18 -33.59
CA ASP A 59 22.58 -31.18 -32.41
C ASP A 59 22.20 -29.99 -31.53
N ALA A 60 21.30 -30.21 -30.57
CA ALA A 60 20.70 -29.18 -29.74
C ALA A 60 20.78 -29.53 -28.25
N ASP A 61 21.14 -28.55 -27.43
CA ASP A 61 21.07 -28.62 -25.96
C ASP A 61 19.87 -27.86 -25.38
N ALA A 62 19.17 -27.06 -26.19
CA ALA A 62 17.91 -26.43 -25.85
C ALA A 62 17.02 -26.15 -27.09
N PHE A 63 15.73 -25.94 -26.85
CA PHE A 63 14.76 -25.46 -27.83
C PHE A 63 14.13 -24.16 -27.32
N SER A 64 13.91 -23.20 -28.22
CA SER A 64 13.30 -21.91 -27.92
C SER A 64 12.19 -21.58 -28.91
N ILE A 65 10.99 -21.26 -28.44
CA ILE A 65 9.95 -20.64 -29.27
C ILE A 65 10.27 -19.15 -29.43
N ASP A 66 10.26 -18.65 -30.67
CA ASP A 66 10.43 -17.23 -31.00
C ASP A 66 11.70 -16.58 -30.40
N THR A 67 12.86 -17.19 -30.67
CA THR A 67 14.18 -16.64 -30.32
C THR A 67 14.42 -15.25 -30.92
N GLY A 68 13.83 -14.97 -32.09
CA GLY A 68 13.90 -13.66 -32.75
C GLY A 68 12.95 -12.61 -32.17
N HIS A 69 12.10 -12.97 -31.21
CA HIS A 69 11.21 -12.06 -30.50
C HIS A 69 10.17 -11.34 -31.35
N VAL A 70 9.82 -11.94 -32.50
CA VAL A 70 8.93 -11.36 -33.52
C VAL A 70 7.46 -11.68 -33.23
N ALA A 71 7.18 -12.77 -32.52
CA ALA A 71 5.83 -13.19 -32.19
C ALA A 71 5.27 -12.45 -30.96
N LEU A 72 3.97 -12.16 -31.01
CA LEU A 72 3.20 -11.61 -29.88
C LEU A 72 2.92 -12.71 -28.85
N ASP A 73 3.85 -12.88 -27.92
CA ASP A 73 3.75 -13.83 -26.81
C ASP A 73 3.67 -13.09 -25.46
N ILE A 74 2.65 -13.40 -24.65
CA ILE A 74 2.42 -12.81 -23.32
C ILE A 74 3.47 -13.30 -22.31
N ASN A 75 4.00 -14.52 -22.45
CA ASN A 75 4.96 -15.09 -21.51
C ASN A 75 6.07 -15.82 -22.26
N ARG A 76 7.26 -15.19 -22.33
CA ARG A 76 8.40 -15.76 -23.06
C ARG A 76 9.25 -16.74 -22.24
N LYS A 77 9.01 -16.84 -20.92
CA LYS A 77 9.84 -17.69 -20.04
C LYS A 77 9.54 -19.19 -20.17
N ASN A 78 8.35 -19.53 -20.64
CA ASN A 78 7.96 -20.90 -20.99
C ASN A 78 8.36 -21.28 -22.42
N ASN A 79 9.11 -20.41 -23.11
CA ASN A 79 9.48 -20.66 -24.50
C ASN A 79 10.82 -21.38 -24.62
N LEU A 80 11.67 -21.34 -23.58
CA LEU A 80 12.96 -22.03 -23.55
C LEU A 80 12.85 -23.35 -22.78
N LEU A 81 13.37 -24.43 -23.37
CA LEU A 81 13.46 -25.74 -22.75
C LEU A 81 14.81 -26.38 -23.06
N ARG A 82 15.62 -26.64 -22.03
CA ARG A 82 16.86 -27.41 -22.15
C ARG A 82 16.55 -28.89 -22.40
N THR A 83 17.39 -29.58 -23.16
CA THR A 83 17.17 -31.00 -23.48
C THR A 83 17.60 -31.93 -22.35
N ALA A 84 18.36 -31.43 -21.36
CA ALA A 84 18.83 -32.17 -20.19
C ALA A 84 18.99 -31.26 -18.95
N GLY A 85 19.21 -31.88 -17.79
CA GLY A 85 19.51 -31.20 -16.52
C GLY A 85 18.32 -31.10 -15.56
N PHE A 86 18.59 -30.57 -14.36
CA PHE A 86 17.56 -30.32 -13.34
C PHE A 86 16.72 -29.09 -13.69
N MET A 87 15.39 -29.23 -13.67
CA MET A 87 14.43 -28.21 -14.11
C MET A 87 14.77 -27.61 -15.50
N PRO A 88 14.68 -28.41 -16.58
CA PRO A 88 15.14 -28.01 -17.91
C PRO A 88 14.40 -26.80 -18.49
N GLY A 89 13.14 -26.57 -18.09
CA GLY A 89 12.33 -25.41 -18.49
C GLY A 89 12.54 -24.16 -17.62
N PHE A 90 13.48 -24.17 -16.69
CA PHE A 90 13.84 -22.98 -15.91
C PHE A 90 15.02 -22.27 -16.60
N GLU A 91 14.82 -21.01 -16.97
CA GLU A 91 15.88 -20.15 -17.50
C GLU A 91 17.01 -20.00 -16.47
N PRO A 92 18.28 -19.81 -16.91
CA PRO A 92 19.38 -19.50 -16.00
C PRO A 92 19.04 -18.29 -15.09
N LEU A 93 19.37 -18.41 -13.81
CA LEU A 93 19.23 -17.33 -12.85
C LEU A 93 20.34 -16.30 -13.11
N ASP A 94 19.95 -15.05 -13.29
CA ASP A 94 20.86 -13.91 -13.46
C ASP A 94 20.77 -13.03 -12.22
N VAL A 95 21.87 -12.93 -11.46
CA VAL A 95 21.89 -12.15 -10.22
C VAL A 95 22.53 -10.80 -10.51
N ALA A 96 21.75 -9.73 -10.36
CA ALA A 96 22.18 -8.38 -10.63
C ALA A 96 22.02 -7.50 -9.38
N VAL A 97 22.94 -6.55 -9.17
CA VAL A 97 22.78 -5.55 -8.11
C VAL A 97 21.63 -4.59 -8.46
N PHE A 98 21.43 -4.28 -9.74
CA PHE A 98 20.33 -3.45 -10.21
C PHE A 98 19.88 -3.94 -11.59
N ALA A 99 18.58 -4.21 -11.75
CA ALA A 99 18.02 -4.64 -13.03
C ALA A 99 16.65 -3.98 -13.27
N PRO A 100 16.63 -2.80 -13.92
CA PRO A 100 15.38 -2.12 -14.26
C PRO A 100 14.64 -2.81 -15.41
N PHE A 101 15.39 -3.44 -16.32
CA PHE A 101 14.90 -4.17 -17.49
C PHE A 101 15.28 -5.65 -17.40
N GLN A 102 14.44 -6.51 -18.00
CA GLN A 102 14.73 -7.94 -18.11
C GLN A 102 15.41 -8.24 -19.44
N GLU A 103 16.54 -8.95 -19.39
CA GLU A 103 17.10 -9.61 -20.57
C GLU A 103 16.22 -10.81 -20.97
N PRO A 104 15.83 -10.93 -22.25
CA PRO A 104 15.11 -12.10 -22.73
C PRO A 104 15.92 -13.40 -22.53
N GLY A 105 15.27 -14.50 -22.14
CA GLY A 105 15.91 -15.82 -21.98
C GLY A 105 16.65 -16.02 -20.64
N ARG A 106 16.60 -15.04 -19.73
CA ARG A 106 17.17 -15.13 -18.38
C ARG A 106 16.14 -14.80 -17.31
N SER A 107 16.30 -15.39 -16.13
CA SER A 107 15.51 -15.03 -14.95
C SER A 107 16.30 -14.13 -14.02
N ALA A 108 16.06 -12.81 -14.08
CA ALA A 108 16.77 -11.88 -13.21
C ALA A 108 16.22 -11.85 -11.78
N LEU A 109 17.14 -11.99 -10.82
CA LEU A 109 16.99 -11.67 -9.40
C LEU A 109 17.85 -10.44 -9.14
N ALA A 110 17.19 -9.32 -8.84
CA ALA A 110 17.85 -8.07 -8.53
C ALA A 110 17.93 -7.85 -7.02
N ALA A 111 19.06 -7.33 -6.55
CA ALA A 111 19.32 -7.10 -5.14
C ALA A 111 19.96 -5.72 -4.91
N ILE A 112 19.16 -4.73 -4.49
CA ILE A 112 19.67 -3.40 -4.13
C ILE A 112 19.70 -3.23 -2.62
N PRO A 113 20.68 -2.49 -2.05
CA PRO A 113 20.60 -2.09 -0.65
C PRO A 113 19.39 -1.17 -0.44
N TRP A 114 18.72 -1.30 0.71
CA TRP A 114 17.71 -0.34 1.15
C TRP A 114 18.01 0.14 2.57
N ILE A 115 17.64 1.38 2.85
CA ILE A 115 17.73 2.00 4.17
C ILE A 115 16.37 2.52 4.57
N GLY A 116 16.01 2.35 5.84
CA GLY A 116 14.81 2.91 6.43
C GLY A 116 15.05 3.37 7.85
N TRP A 117 14.07 4.08 8.41
CA TRP A 117 14.15 4.52 9.80
C TRP A 117 12.77 4.53 10.45
N ASN A 118 12.68 4.09 11.71
CA ASN A 118 11.56 4.37 12.59
C ASN A 118 12.08 4.57 14.03
N ASN A 119 11.23 5.05 14.94
CA ASN A 119 11.62 5.43 16.30
C ASN A 119 12.06 4.24 17.17
N TYR A 120 11.70 3.00 16.81
CA TYR A 120 11.93 1.79 17.61
C TYR A 120 13.12 1.00 17.06
N ASP A 121 13.05 0.58 15.80
CA ASP A 121 14.14 -0.09 15.07
C ASP A 121 15.33 0.83 14.79
N LYS A 122 15.17 2.15 14.94
CA LYS A 122 16.13 3.18 14.54
C LYS A 122 16.49 2.99 13.06
N THR A 123 17.77 3.03 12.71
CA THR A 123 18.22 2.83 11.33
C THR A 123 18.08 1.36 10.97
N MET A 124 17.38 1.08 9.88
CA MET A 124 17.28 -0.25 9.29
C MET A 124 18.12 -0.30 8.01
N ILE A 125 19.04 -1.26 7.93
CA ILE A 125 19.85 -1.48 6.73
C ILE A 125 19.58 -2.89 6.23
N GLY A 126 19.29 -3.02 4.94
CA GLY A 126 18.87 -4.29 4.37
C GLY A 126 19.09 -4.40 2.87
N VAL A 127 18.56 -5.48 2.29
CA VAL A 127 18.62 -5.77 0.86
C VAL A 127 17.20 -5.95 0.33
N LEU A 128 16.85 -5.24 -0.73
CA LEU A 128 15.60 -5.42 -1.47
C LEU A 128 15.88 -6.40 -2.61
N LEU A 129 15.30 -7.58 -2.48
CA LEU A 129 15.26 -8.61 -3.51
C LEU A 129 13.99 -8.42 -4.34
N TYR A 130 14.15 -8.27 -5.66
CA TYR A 130 13.03 -8.08 -6.56
C TYR A 130 13.31 -8.65 -7.94
N ASN A 131 12.27 -8.80 -8.75
CA ASN A 131 12.43 -9.08 -10.18
C ASN A 131 12.15 -7.82 -11.03
N PRO A 132 12.81 -7.66 -12.20
CA PRO A 132 12.66 -6.45 -13.00
C PRO A 132 11.21 -6.12 -13.33
N MET A 133 10.90 -4.83 -13.20
CA MET A 133 9.54 -4.29 -13.20
C MET A 133 8.95 -4.16 -14.60
N ILE A 134 9.82 -4.00 -15.60
CA ILE A 134 9.45 -3.75 -16.99
C ILE A 134 10.03 -4.85 -17.90
N PRO A 135 9.19 -5.46 -18.76
CA PRO A 135 7.73 -5.35 -18.82
C PRO A 135 7.04 -6.04 -17.61
N SER A 136 5.77 -5.66 -17.34
CA SER A 136 5.00 -6.24 -16.22
C SER A 136 4.85 -7.76 -16.36
N ARG A 137 5.24 -8.50 -15.32
CA ARG A 137 5.21 -9.97 -15.31
C ARG A 137 3.92 -10.53 -14.74
N ARG A 138 3.68 -11.81 -15.03
CA ARG A 138 2.68 -12.61 -14.31
C ARG A 138 3.06 -12.72 -12.84
N PHE A 139 4.28 -13.13 -12.51
CA PHE A 139 4.75 -13.19 -11.12
C PHE A 139 5.71 -12.05 -10.80
N GLN A 140 5.41 -11.28 -9.75
CA GLN A 140 6.25 -10.21 -9.21
C GLN A 140 6.52 -10.48 -7.74
N TYR A 141 7.74 -10.19 -7.28
CA TYR A 141 8.08 -10.28 -5.87
C TYR A 141 8.95 -9.09 -5.45
N TYR A 142 8.73 -8.62 -4.24
CA TYR A 142 9.53 -7.62 -3.55
C TYR A 142 9.74 -8.12 -2.12
N ILE A 143 10.99 -8.34 -1.72
CA ILE A 143 11.31 -8.87 -0.39
C ILE A 143 12.43 -7.99 0.17
N ALA A 144 12.14 -7.24 1.23
CA ALA A 144 13.02 -6.25 1.82
C ALA A 144 13.28 -6.53 3.31
N PRO A 145 14.08 -7.56 3.64
CA PRO A 145 14.61 -7.73 4.99
C PRO A 145 15.62 -6.64 5.31
N GLY A 146 15.63 -6.18 6.56
CA GLY A 146 16.63 -5.25 7.09
C GLY A 146 16.86 -5.47 8.58
N PHE A 147 18.06 -5.15 9.04
CA PHE A 147 18.46 -5.23 10.43
C PHE A 147 18.32 -3.85 11.08
N GLY A 148 17.55 -3.75 12.17
CA GLY A 148 17.37 -2.51 12.93
C GLY A 148 18.48 -2.31 13.97
N THR A 149 19.15 -1.16 13.94
CA THR A 149 20.24 -0.83 14.88
C THR A 149 19.75 -0.56 16.30
N GLY A 150 18.47 -0.21 16.48
CA GLY A 150 17.88 0.03 17.80
C GLY A 150 17.55 -1.28 18.52
N THR A 151 16.72 -2.11 17.91
CA THR A 151 16.22 -3.36 18.50
C THR A 151 17.17 -4.54 18.34
N GLY A 152 18.16 -4.45 17.46
CA GLY A 152 19.06 -5.56 17.12
C GLY A 152 18.34 -6.74 16.44
N LYS A 153 17.18 -6.49 15.81
CA LYS A 153 16.30 -7.51 15.24
C LYS A 153 16.05 -7.23 13.75
N PHE A 154 15.66 -8.27 13.01
CA PHE A 154 15.24 -8.11 11.62
C PHE A 154 13.81 -7.57 11.54
N ALA A 155 13.61 -6.58 10.67
CA ALA A 155 12.33 -5.99 10.30
C ALA A 155 12.24 -5.84 8.77
N GLY A 156 11.05 -5.63 8.23
CA GLY A 156 10.91 -5.49 6.78
C GLY A 156 9.54 -5.85 6.24
N LEU A 157 9.49 -6.00 4.92
CA LEU A 157 8.28 -6.34 4.19
C LEU A 157 8.55 -7.30 3.04
N ALA A 158 7.51 -8.01 2.63
CA ALA A 158 7.46 -8.82 1.43
C ALA A 158 6.12 -8.60 0.72
N ASP A 159 6.14 -8.60 -0.61
CA ASP A 159 4.97 -8.45 -1.46
C ASP A 159 5.12 -9.37 -2.67
N LEU A 160 4.23 -10.34 -2.80
CA LEU A 160 4.18 -11.30 -3.89
C LEU A 160 2.91 -11.06 -4.68
N ARG A 161 2.99 -10.98 -6.01
CA ARG A 161 1.82 -10.77 -6.88
C ARG A 161 1.83 -11.74 -8.04
N TRP A 162 0.67 -12.32 -8.32
CA TRP A 162 0.39 -13.13 -9.50
C TRP A 162 -0.72 -12.48 -10.32
N LYS A 163 -0.39 -11.99 -11.51
CA LYS A 163 -1.31 -11.37 -12.48
C LYS A 163 -1.66 -12.35 -13.58
N TRP A 164 -2.93 -12.39 -13.95
CA TRP A 164 -3.42 -13.08 -15.15
C TRP A 164 -4.51 -12.27 -15.85
N PHE A 165 -4.83 -12.65 -17.09
CA PHE A 165 -5.70 -11.89 -17.97
C PHE A 165 -6.82 -12.81 -18.49
N PRO A 166 -7.86 -13.05 -17.69
CA PRO A 166 -8.92 -14.00 -18.06
C PRO A 166 -9.85 -13.46 -19.17
N GLY A 167 -9.77 -12.17 -19.50
CA GLY A 167 -10.64 -11.55 -20.51
C GLY A 167 -12.08 -11.38 -20.02
N GLY A 168 -13.02 -11.20 -20.96
CA GLY A 168 -14.45 -11.08 -20.63
C GLY A 168 -14.76 -9.90 -19.71
N LEU A 169 -15.42 -10.17 -18.57
CA LEU A 169 -15.78 -9.18 -17.55
C LEU A 169 -14.57 -8.66 -16.77
N PHE A 170 -13.53 -9.50 -16.62
CA PHE A 170 -12.34 -9.20 -15.84
C PHE A 170 -11.09 -9.21 -16.74
N PRO A 171 -10.81 -8.13 -17.49
CA PRO A 171 -9.65 -8.08 -18.38
C PRO A 171 -8.32 -8.35 -17.66
N ARG A 172 -8.25 -8.08 -16.35
CA ARG A 172 -7.09 -8.35 -15.50
C ARG A 172 -7.54 -8.82 -14.13
N ALA A 173 -6.86 -9.82 -13.61
CA ALA A 173 -7.00 -10.27 -12.23
C ALA A 173 -5.62 -10.47 -11.59
N GLU A 174 -5.55 -10.25 -10.29
CA GLU A 174 -4.32 -10.30 -9.51
C GLU A 174 -4.57 -10.97 -8.16
N LEU A 175 -3.76 -11.96 -7.81
CA LEU A 175 -3.64 -12.48 -6.45
C LEU A 175 -2.38 -11.88 -5.83
N GLY A 176 -2.51 -11.32 -4.64
CA GLY A 176 -1.40 -10.74 -3.90
C GLY A 176 -1.25 -11.39 -2.53
N LEU A 177 -0.03 -11.46 -2.03
CA LEU A 177 0.28 -11.77 -0.64
C LEU A 177 1.32 -10.78 -0.16
N SER A 178 0.92 -9.91 0.77
CA SER A 178 1.84 -9.00 1.43
C SER A 178 2.08 -9.40 2.87
N ALA A 179 3.32 -9.27 3.35
CA ALA A 179 3.69 -9.49 4.73
C ALA A 179 4.58 -8.34 5.20
N LYS A 180 4.43 -7.88 6.44
CA LYS A 180 5.35 -6.89 7.01
C LYS A 180 5.40 -6.96 8.52
N THR A 181 6.52 -6.49 9.07
CA THR A 181 6.74 -6.54 10.50
C THR A 181 7.82 -5.54 10.93
N PHE A 182 7.51 -4.76 11.96
CA PHE A 182 8.36 -3.70 12.53
C PHE A 182 8.07 -3.57 14.02
N HIS A 183 9.00 -2.97 14.77
CA HIS A 183 8.73 -2.57 16.15
C HIS A 183 7.91 -1.27 16.14
N PHE A 184 7.02 -1.13 17.11
CA PHE A 184 6.07 -0.03 17.16
C PHE A 184 5.94 0.61 18.53
N ASP A 185 6.54 0.04 19.56
CA ASP A 185 6.58 0.61 20.91
C ASP A 185 7.87 0.24 21.62
N HIS A 186 8.26 1.05 22.60
CA HIS A 186 9.38 0.78 23.50
C HIS A 186 9.00 1.15 24.92
N ASN A 187 9.05 0.17 25.83
CA ASN A 187 8.88 0.41 27.25
C ASN A 187 10.24 0.73 27.86
N TRP A 188 10.40 1.98 28.28
CA TRP A 188 11.64 2.49 28.88
C TRP A 188 11.86 2.05 30.33
N GLN A 189 10.79 1.63 31.04
CA GLN A 189 10.88 1.21 32.44
C GLN A 189 11.44 -0.22 32.55
N ASP A 190 10.97 -1.10 31.67
CA ASP A 190 11.31 -2.53 31.68
C ASP A 190 12.26 -2.94 30.53
N ASP A 191 12.72 -1.96 29.74
CA ASP A 191 13.66 -2.09 28.61
C ASP A 191 13.29 -3.18 27.59
N TYR A 192 12.11 -3.05 26.98
CA TYR A 192 11.67 -3.96 25.92
C TYR A 192 10.93 -3.26 24.77
N ASP A 193 11.07 -3.81 23.56
CA ASP A 193 10.33 -3.33 22.38
C ASP A 193 9.12 -4.21 22.06
N LEU A 194 8.02 -3.61 21.60
CA LEU A 194 6.87 -4.34 21.09
C LEU A 194 6.86 -4.36 19.57
N ARG A 195 6.49 -5.51 19.01
CA ARG A 195 6.48 -5.77 17.57
C ARG A 195 5.11 -6.15 17.07
N PHE A 196 4.83 -5.83 15.81
CA PHE A 196 3.67 -6.39 15.12
C PHE A 196 4.10 -7.22 13.90
N TYR A 197 3.23 -8.13 13.48
CA TYR A 197 3.26 -8.69 12.14
C TYR A 197 1.91 -8.51 11.46
N LYS A 198 1.94 -8.40 10.15
CA LYS A 198 0.77 -8.40 9.30
C LYS A 198 1.00 -9.28 8.09
N VAL A 199 0.06 -10.17 7.82
CA VAL A 199 -0.01 -10.99 6.60
C VAL A 199 -1.34 -10.71 5.92
N SER A 200 -1.31 -10.37 4.64
CA SER A 200 -2.45 -9.84 3.92
C SER A 200 -2.57 -10.44 2.53
N PRO A 201 -3.22 -11.62 2.39
CA PRO A 201 -3.66 -12.09 1.09
C PRO A 201 -4.73 -11.14 0.51
N GLN A 202 -4.67 -10.94 -0.80
CA GLN A 202 -5.62 -10.11 -1.54
C GLN A 202 -5.92 -10.69 -2.92
N ALA A 203 -7.12 -10.40 -3.42
CA ALA A 203 -7.55 -10.69 -4.78
C ALA A 203 -8.13 -9.41 -5.38
N ARG A 204 -7.53 -8.94 -6.47
CA ARG A 204 -7.93 -7.72 -7.17
C ARG A 204 -8.36 -8.04 -8.59
N PHE A 205 -9.54 -7.57 -8.97
CA PHE A 205 -10.13 -7.77 -10.29
C PHE A 205 -10.38 -6.42 -10.93
N GLU A 206 -9.87 -6.21 -12.14
CA GLU A 206 -10.23 -5.05 -12.97
C GLU A 206 -11.56 -5.34 -13.65
N LEU A 207 -12.53 -4.43 -13.53
CA LEU A 207 -13.82 -4.55 -14.20
C LEU A 207 -13.72 -3.91 -15.59
N ARG A 208 -14.24 -4.60 -16.60
CA ARG A 208 -14.28 -4.09 -17.96
C ARG A 208 -15.15 -2.84 -18.06
N ASP A 209 -14.58 -1.80 -18.65
CA ASP A 209 -15.30 -0.59 -19.05
C ASP A 209 -15.15 -0.38 -20.57
N ARG A 210 -16.14 0.27 -21.20
CA ARG A 210 -16.05 0.65 -22.63
C ARG A 210 -15.15 1.88 -22.82
N SER A 211 -15.07 2.74 -21.81
CA SER A 211 -14.23 3.92 -21.80
C SER A 211 -12.82 3.59 -21.34
N THR A 212 -11.83 3.91 -22.16
CA THR A 212 -10.41 3.79 -21.78
C THR A 212 -10.01 4.75 -20.65
N SER A 213 -10.84 5.78 -20.39
CA SER A 213 -10.58 6.79 -19.37
C SER A 213 -11.02 6.38 -17.96
N LEU A 214 -11.93 5.40 -17.85
CA LEU A 214 -12.46 4.90 -16.58
C LEU A 214 -11.84 3.54 -16.28
N ARG A 215 -11.21 3.41 -15.12
CA ARG A 215 -10.74 2.13 -14.59
C ARG A 215 -11.46 1.81 -13.31
N GLN A 216 -11.88 0.57 -13.17
CA GLN A 216 -12.66 0.10 -12.04
C GLN A 216 -12.05 -1.18 -11.49
N TYR A 217 -12.04 -1.33 -10.18
CA TYR A 217 -11.47 -2.50 -9.51
C TYR A 217 -12.36 -2.97 -8.37
N LEU A 218 -12.49 -4.29 -8.23
CA LEU A 218 -12.92 -4.95 -7.01
C LEU A 218 -11.69 -5.51 -6.32
N ASN A 219 -11.51 -5.20 -5.05
CA ASN A 219 -10.40 -5.69 -4.24
C ASN A 219 -10.94 -6.34 -2.97
N PHE A 220 -10.58 -7.60 -2.78
CA PHE A 220 -10.89 -8.37 -1.59
C PHE A 220 -9.59 -8.64 -0.84
N ARG A 221 -9.53 -8.26 0.43
CA ARG A 221 -8.32 -8.38 1.23
C ARG A 221 -8.66 -8.93 2.61
N VAL A 222 -7.85 -9.85 3.10
CA VAL A 222 -7.92 -10.33 4.49
C VAL A 222 -6.64 -9.91 5.19
N LEU A 223 -6.74 -9.30 6.37
CA LEU A 223 -5.60 -8.83 7.15
C LEU A 223 -5.48 -9.71 8.40
N PHE A 224 -4.47 -10.57 8.45
CA PHE A 224 -4.08 -11.29 9.65
C PHE A 224 -3.05 -10.45 10.39
N ILE A 225 -3.40 -9.95 11.57
CA ILE A 225 -2.53 -9.07 12.36
C ILE A 225 -2.28 -9.72 13.71
N GLY A 226 -1.01 -9.73 14.12
CA GLY A 226 -0.61 -10.00 15.49
C GLY A 226 0.18 -8.82 16.03
N LYS A 227 -0.28 -8.28 17.15
CA LYS A 227 0.37 -7.19 17.88
C LYS A 227 0.87 -7.72 19.21
N GLU A 228 2.14 -7.51 19.53
CA GLU A 228 2.64 -7.78 20.87
C GLU A 228 2.09 -6.77 21.86
N ASN A 229 1.61 -7.25 23.01
CA ASN A 229 1.40 -6.43 24.21
C ASN A 229 2.18 -7.06 25.36
N ASP A 230 2.44 -6.25 26.39
CA ASP A 230 3.06 -6.73 27.61
C ASP A 230 2.05 -7.46 28.50
N VAL A 231 2.57 -8.48 29.18
CA VAL A 231 1.87 -9.18 30.24
C VAL A 231 2.51 -8.74 31.54
N ARG A 232 1.69 -8.21 32.46
CA ARG A 232 2.14 -7.77 33.77
C ARG A 232 1.54 -8.64 34.87
N GLU A 233 2.38 -9.12 35.78
CA GLU A 233 1.97 -9.86 36.97
C GLU A 233 2.46 -9.09 38.20
N GLY A 234 1.54 -8.74 39.12
CA GLY A 234 1.90 -7.91 40.28
C GLY A 234 2.43 -6.50 39.94
N GLY A 235 2.26 -6.04 38.70
CA GLY A 235 2.82 -4.77 38.21
C GLY A 235 4.21 -4.89 37.57
N GLU A 236 4.83 -6.08 37.62
CA GLU A 236 6.11 -6.37 36.98
C GLU A 236 5.92 -6.99 35.60
N PHE A 237 6.88 -6.77 34.71
CA PHE A 237 6.88 -7.35 33.37
C PHE A 237 7.10 -8.88 33.44
N ALA A 238 6.08 -9.65 33.05
CA ALA A 238 6.09 -11.10 33.05
C ALA A 238 6.31 -11.71 31.65
N GLY A 239 6.27 -10.90 30.60
CA GLY A 239 6.53 -11.32 29.23
C GLY A 239 5.68 -10.59 28.19
N LYS A 240 5.64 -11.14 26.98
CA LYS A 240 4.87 -10.59 25.85
C LYS A 240 3.89 -11.62 25.35
N THR A 241 2.71 -11.15 24.95
CA THR A 241 1.70 -11.97 24.28
C THR A 241 1.26 -11.32 22.99
N TYR A 242 0.77 -12.14 22.05
CA TYR A 242 0.23 -11.65 20.79
C TYR A 242 -1.29 -11.55 20.85
N ASP A 243 -1.79 -10.32 20.72
CA ASP A 243 -3.18 -10.08 20.38
C ASP A 243 -3.36 -10.24 18.88
N ARG A 244 -4.18 -11.22 18.51
CA ARG A 244 -4.42 -11.59 17.11
C ARG A 244 -5.84 -11.23 16.72
N TYR A 245 -5.97 -10.57 15.58
CA TYR A 245 -7.26 -10.23 15.01
C TYR A 245 -7.21 -10.33 13.50
N THR A 246 -8.38 -10.56 12.91
CA THR A 246 -8.55 -10.71 11.46
C THR A 246 -9.57 -9.71 10.97
N ILE A 247 -9.20 -8.96 9.94
CA ILE A 247 -10.05 -7.97 9.30
C ILE A 247 -10.30 -8.42 7.86
N TYR A 248 -11.56 -8.40 7.45
CA TYR A 248 -11.99 -8.70 6.09
C TYR A 248 -12.43 -7.40 5.43
N GLU A 249 -11.85 -7.09 4.27
CA GLU A 249 -12.14 -5.87 3.53
C GLU A 249 -12.58 -6.22 2.10
N ALA A 250 -13.72 -5.66 1.70
CA ALA A 250 -14.18 -5.64 0.32
C ALA A 250 -14.25 -4.20 -0.16
N ARG A 251 -13.53 -3.89 -1.24
CA ARG A 251 -13.35 -2.53 -1.74
C ARG A 251 -13.69 -2.45 -3.22
N TYR A 252 -14.43 -1.40 -3.58
CA TYR A 252 -14.64 -0.99 -4.96
C TYR A 252 -13.91 0.34 -5.19
N GLU A 253 -13.06 0.37 -6.22
CA GLU A 253 -12.30 1.55 -6.62
C GLU A 253 -12.69 1.92 -8.05
N ALA A 254 -13.03 3.18 -8.29
CA ALA A 254 -13.25 3.71 -9.63
C ALA A 254 -12.43 4.98 -9.83
N GLN A 255 -11.75 5.09 -10.96
CA GLN A 255 -10.93 6.25 -11.29
C GLN A 255 -11.17 6.66 -12.74
N GLN A 256 -11.55 7.92 -12.95
CA GLN A 256 -11.60 8.52 -14.27
C GLN A 256 -10.43 9.49 -14.46
N ARG A 257 -9.65 9.27 -15.52
CA ARG A 257 -8.46 10.09 -15.86
C ARG A 257 -8.76 11.22 -16.88
N LYS A 258 -10.03 11.56 -17.08
CA LYS A 258 -10.45 12.58 -18.05
C LYS A 258 -10.16 14.00 -17.51
N LEU A 259 -9.32 14.75 -18.21
CA LEU A 259 -9.09 16.17 -17.95
C LEU A 259 -10.28 17.01 -18.44
N PRO A 260 -10.53 18.19 -17.85
CA PRO A 260 -9.79 18.84 -16.77
C PRO A 260 -10.20 18.39 -15.36
N ASN A 261 -11.18 17.49 -15.22
CA ASN A 261 -11.80 17.16 -13.92
C ASN A 261 -11.72 15.66 -13.57
N PRO A 262 -10.52 15.09 -13.37
CA PRO A 262 -10.37 13.69 -13.04
C PRO A 262 -10.77 13.42 -11.59
N TRP A 263 -11.52 12.34 -11.39
CA TRP A 263 -12.01 11.91 -10.08
C TRP A 263 -11.55 10.49 -9.71
N LYS A 264 -11.60 10.21 -8.40
CA LYS A 264 -11.43 8.87 -7.82
C LYS A 264 -12.51 8.63 -6.79
N LEU A 265 -13.14 7.47 -6.85
CA LEU A 265 -14.08 6.96 -5.87
C LEU A 265 -13.47 5.70 -5.24
N ASN A 266 -13.60 5.59 -3.93
CA ASN A 266 -13.20 4.42 -3.19
C ASN A 266 -14.25 4.13 -2.12
N THR A 267 -14.90 2.97 -2.22
CA THR A 267 -15.90 2.52 -1.24
C THR A 267 -15.44 1.20 -0.67
N ALA A 268 -15.47 1.05 0.64
CA ALA A 268 -15.09 -0.20 1.29
C ALA A 268 -16.07 -0.61 2.38
N LEU A 269 -16.34 -1.91 2.42
CA LEU A 269 -16.93 -2.60 3.55
C LEU A 269 -15.81 -3.32 4.29
N GLU A 270 -15.83 -3.19 5.60
CA GLU A 270 -14.93 -3.90 6.47
C GLU A 270 -15.71 -4.63 7.56
N TRP A 271 -15.32 -5.87 7.80
CA TRP A 271 -15.81 -6.67 8.90
C TRP A 271 -14.64 -7.18 9.74
N GLN A 272 -14.80 -7.14 11.05
CA GLN A 272 -13.84 -7.73 11.98
C GLN A 272 -14.56 -8.56 13.04
N ASN A 273 -13.90 -9.66 13.39
CA ASN A 273 -14.21 -10.44 14.58
C ASN A 273 -12.92 -10.58 15.39
N GLY A 274 -12.80 -9.80 16.46
CA GLY A 274 -11.58 -9.72 17.26
C GLY A 274 -11.87 -9.83 18.75
N ARG A 275 -10.79 -9.90 19.53
CA ARG A 275 -10.81 -9.67 20.96
C ARG A 275 -10.03 -8.39 21.25
N ASP A 276 -10.41 -7.66 22.29
CA ASP A 276 -9.61 -6.54 22.78
C ASP A 276 -8.41 -7.01 23.61
N ALA A 277 -7.67 -6.04 24.12
CA ALA A 277 -6.57 -6.21 25.07
C ALA A 277 -6.99 -6.92 26.38
N PHE A 278 -8.30 -7.06 26.66
CA PHE A 278 -8.84 -7.74 27.84
C PHE A 278 -9.45 -9.12 27.51
N GLY A 279 -9.32 -9.58 26.26
CA GLY A 279 -9.83 -10.88 25.80
C GLY A 279 -11.34 -10.92 25.53
N GLU A 280 -12.05 -9.81 25.64
CA GLU A 280 -13.47 -9.74 25.36
C GLU A 280 -13.74 -9.63 23.85
N LYS A 281 -14.81 -10.29 23.36
CA LYS A 281 -15.15 -10.30 21.93
C LYS A 281 -15.75 -8.96 21.49
N GLY A 282 -15.27 -8.43 20.38
CA GLY A 282 -15.84 -7.29 19.66
C GLY A 282 -16.01 -7.61 18.18
N ARG A 283 -17.20 -7.33 17.65
CA ARG A 283 -17.49 -7.43 16.22
C ARG A 283 -18.00 -6.11 15.71
N TYR A 284 -17.58 -5.77 14.50
CA TYR A 284 -18.14 -4.62 13.79
C TYR A 284 -18.20 -4.87 12.29
N VAL A 285 -19.13 -4.17 11.66
CA VAL A 285 -19.19 -3.95 10.22
C VAL A 285 -19.16 -2.44 10.00
N ARG A 286 -18.18 -1.94 9.23
CA ARG A 286 -18.11 -0.52 8.86
C ARG A 286 -18.09 -0.33 7.36
N ALA A 287 -18.75 0.74 6.92
CA ALA A 287 -18.78 1.17 5.54
C ALA A 287 -18.08 2.52 5.43
N THR A 288 -17.29 2.68 4.37
CA THR A 288 -16.57 3.93 4.08
C THR A 288 -16.71 4.30 2.62
N LEU A 289 -16.77 5.59 2.36
CA LEU A 289 -16.81 6.21 1.04
C LEU A 289 -15.82 7.37 1.02
N GLU A 290 -14.96 7.37 0.02
CA GLU A 290 -14.03 8.46 -0.26
C GLU A 290 -14.19 8.88 -1.72
N TRP A 291 -14.43 10.16 -1.95
CA TRP A 291 -14.47 10.78 -3.26
C TRP A 291 -13.38 11.86 -3.36
N GLN A 292 -12.49 11.75 -4.33
CA GLN A 292 -11.47 12.74 -4.62
C GLN A 292 -11.74 13.36 -5.98
N GLN A 293 -11.77 14.68 -6.04
CA GLN A 293 -11.98 15.43 -7.27
C GLN A 293 -10.85 16.46 -7.45
N ARG A 294 -10.38 16.62 -8.69
CA ARG A 294 -9.37 17.62 -9.04
C ARG A 294 -9.94 18.52 -10.10
N PHE A 295 -9.93 19.82 -9.87
CA PHE A 295 -10.35 20.85 -10.82
C PHE A 295 -9.12 21.60 -11.32
N PHE A 296 -8.67 21.33 -12.54
CA PHE A 296 -7.55 22.03 -13.14
C PHE A 296 -8.02 23.37 -13.73
N TYR A 297 -7.49 24.48 -13.21
CA TYR A 297 -7.83 25.83 -13.66
C TYR A 297 -6.72 26.47 -14.53
N ALA A 298 -5.54 25.86 -14.54
CA ALA A 298 -4.43 26.19 -15.44
C ALA A 298 -3.52 24.96 -15.62
N PRO A 299 -2.65 24.91 -16.65
CA PRO A 299 -1.68 23.83 -16.79
C PRO A 299 -0.87 23.61 -15.51
N GLY A 300 -0.94 22.40 -14.96
CA GLY A 300 -0.24 22.02 -13.73
C GLY A 300 -0.80 22.63 -12.44
N ARG A 301 -1.94 23.35 -12.46
CA ARG A 301 -2.56 23.96 -11.27
C ARG A 301 -3.98 23.51 -11.07
N LYS A 302 -4.30 23.10 -9.84
CA LYS A 302 -5.59 22.53 -9.48
C LYS A 302 -6.09 22.97 -8.11
N VAL A 303 -7.41 22.89 -7.96
CA VAL A 303 -8.08 22.77 -6.67
C VAL A 303 -8.43 21.31 -6.46
N SER A 304 -8.05 20.74 -5.32
CA SER A 304 -8.34 19.37 -4.93
C SER A 304 -9.39 19.36 -3.84
N LEU A 305 -10.45 18.62 -4.06
CA LEU A 305 -11.51 18.35 -3.09
C LEU A 305 -11.46 16.87 -2.73
N ARG A 306 -11.54 16.56 -1.44
CA ARG A 306 -11.75 15.20 -0.93
C ARG A 306 -12.96 15.21 -0.02
N PHE A 307 -13.90 14.33 -0.29
CA PHE A 307 -15.01 14.02 0.60
C PHE A 307 -14.80 12.63 1.17
N PHE A 308 -15.01 12.49 2.48
CA PHE A 308 -15.01 11.21 3.17
C PHE A 308 -16.26 11.07 4.01
N ALA A 309 -16.88 9.90 4.00
CA ALA A 309 -17.92 9.51 4.93
C ALA A 309 -17.65 8.07 5.38
N GLY A 310 -17.80 7.80 6.66
CA GLY A 310 -17.63 6.47 7.21
C GLY A 310 -18.55 6.26 8.38
N GLY A 311 -19.07 5.05 8.53
CA GLY A 311 -19.89 4.70 9.68
C GLY A 311 -19.90 3.21 9.97
N PHE A 312 -20.21 2.89 11.22
CA PHE A 312 -20.44 1.53 11.65
C PHE A 312 -21.88 1.16 11.33
N LEU A 313 -22.08 0.13 10.52
CA LEU A 313 -23.40 -0.48 10.27
C LEU A 313 -23.79 -1.37 11.44
N GLN A 314 -22.81 -2.09 11.99
CA GLN A 314 -22.92 -2.85 13.23
C GLN A 314 -21.66 -2.60 14.05
N ASN A 315 -21.81 -2.41 15.36
CA ASN A 315 -20.69 -2.33 16.29
C ASN A 315 -21.18 -2.78 17.67
N ASP A 316 -20.76 -3.97 18.10
CA ASP A 316 -21.16 -4.56 19.38
C ASP A 316 -20.67 -3.71 20.59
N ARG A 317 -19.77 -2.74 20.35
CA ARG A 317 -19.13 -1.88 21.37
C ARG A 317 -19.33 -0.39 21.10
N ARG A 318 -20.37 -0.05 20.35
CA ARG A 318 -20.72 1.34 19.99
C ARG A 318 -20.87 2.28 21.20
N ASN A 319 -21.17 1.77 22.38
CA ASN A 319 -21.38 2.61 23.58
C ASN A 319 -20.21 2.49 24.58
N ARG A 320 -19.09 1.84 24.20
CA ARG A 320 -17.90 1.74 25.04
C ARG A 320 -16.87 2.81 24.65
N GLY A 321 -16.17 3.35 25.65
CA GLY A 321 -15.14 4.39 25.46
C GLY A 321 -14.04 3.92 24.50
N ILE A 322 -13.64 4.76 23.56
CA ILE A 322 -12.65 4.44 22.51
C ILE A 322 -11.25 4.35 23.13
N ILE A 323 -10.65 3.17 23.05
CA ILE A 323 -9.27 2.92 23.51
C ILE A 323 -8.32 2.99 22.32
N ALA A 324 -7.31 3.86 22.42
CA ALA A 324 -6.27 3.98 21.40
C ALA A 324 -5.52 2.65 21.23
N GLY A 325 -5.38 2.19 19.98
CA GLY A 325 -4.69 0.93 19.67
C GLY A 325 -5.43 -0.35 20.08
N ASP A 326 -6.69 -0.27 20.54
CA ASP A 326 -7.54 -1.45 20.77
C ASP A 326 -8.10 -1.96 19.42
N PRO A 327 -7.71 -3.16 18.98
CA PRO A 327 -8.19 -3.70 17.72
C PRO A 327 -9.69 -4.00 17.73
N ALA A 328 -10.32 -4.31 18.86
CA ALA A 328 -11.73 -4.69 18.91
C ALA A 328 -12.70 -3.50 19.06
N GLN A 329 -12.17 -2.28 19.19
CA GLN A 329 -12.92 -1.03 19.20
C GLN A 329 -12.53 -0.11 18.05
N ALA A 330 -12.22 -0.69 16.88
CA ALA A 330 -11.84 0.08 15.71
C ALA A 330 -12.78 1.29 15.56
N SER A 331 -12.20 2.48 15.54
CA SER A 331 -12.91 3.75 15.45
C SER A 331 -12.60 4.40 14.11
N LEU A 332 -13.41 5.39 13.75
CA LEU A 332 -13.17 6.29 12.64
C LEU A 332 -12.57 7.58 13.18
N ALA A 333 -11.51 8.05 12.55
CA ALA A 333 -10.78 9.24 12.97
C ALA A 333 -10.91 10.37 11.95
N LEU A 334 -11.33 11.55 12.40
CA LEU A 334 -11.18 12.79 11.65
C LEU A 334 -9.71 13.09 11.39
N ASN A 335 -8.86 12.80 12.39
CA ASN A 335 -7.41 12.90 12.30
C ASN A 335 -6.72 11.55 12.58
N PRO A 336 -6.34 10.79 11.53
CA PRO A 336 -5.63 9.53 11.74
C PRO A 336 -4.14 9.75 12.03
N GLN A 337 -3.72 9.34 13.22
CA GLN A 337 -2.33 9.27 13.69
C GLN A 337 -1.89 7.82 13.94
N GLY A 338 -0.65 7.61 14.36
CA GLY A 338 -0.08 6.28 14.58
C GLY A 338 -0.90 5.37 15.50
N PHE A 339 -1.41 5.91 16.60
CA PHE A 339 -2.23 5.19 17.58
C PHE A 339 -3.62 4.77 17.08
N ASN A 340 -4.11 5.38 15.98
CA ASN A 340 -5.38 5.02 15.34
C ASN A 340 -5.22 3.99 14.21
N ASP A 341 -3.98 3.65 13.78
CA ASP A 341 -3.74 2.75 12.65
C ASP A 341 -3.72 1.28 13.08
N TYR A 342 -4.88 0.78 13.51
CA TYR A 342 -5.11 -0.62 13.89
C TYR A 342 -4.93 -1.60 12.71
N ARG A 343 -4.96 -1.16 11.45
CA ARG A 343 -4.65 -2.03 10.29
C ARG A 343 -3.15 -2.19 10.07
N PHE A 344 -2.34 -1.36 10.74
CA PHE A 344 -0.93 -1.17 10.43
C PHE A 344 -0.73 -0.96 8.91
N ASP A 345 -1.58 -0.18 8.24
CA ASP A 345 -1.48 0.04 6.80
C ASP A 345 -0.50 1.18 6.49
N GLN A 346 -0.49 2.21 7.32
CA GLN A 346 0.28 3.43 7.10
C GLN A 346 1.72 3.31 7.60
N VAL A 347 2.59 4.18 7.08
CA VAL A 347 3.98 4.31 7.52
C VAL A 347 4.05 5.45 8.53
N PHE A 348 4.32 5.12 9.79
CA PHE A 348 4.57 6.07 10.85
C PHE A 348 6.00 5.92 11.33
N LEU A 349 6.72 7.04 11.44
CA LEU A 349 8.08 7.04 11.98
C LEU A 349 8.04 6.80 13.49
N ASP A 350 7.02 7.32 14.18
CA ASP A 350 6.79 7.11 15.61
C ASP A 350 5.29 6.81 15.80
N ARG A 351 4.95 5.54 16.10
CA ARG A 351 3.55 5.06 16.04
C ARG A 351 2.84 5.20 17.38
N SER A 352 3.50 4.79 18.44
CA SER A 352 3.08 4.95 19.84
C SER A 352 3.54 6.27 20.46
N GLY A 353 4.29 7.10 19.74
CA GLY A 353 4.73 8.40 20.21
C GLY A 353 3.58 9.31 20.66
N THR A 354 3.74 9.92 21.84
CA THR A 354 2.76 10.85 22.43
C THR A 354 3.20 12.31 22.32
N GLU A 355 4.50 12.57 22.18
CA GLU A 355 5.09 13.91 22.21
C GLU A 355 6.15 14.14 21.13
N GLY A 356 6.52 15.41 20.94
CA GLY A 356 7.55 15.81 19.98
C GLY A 356 7.04 15.91 18.54
N ILE A 357 7.95 16.25 17.61
CA ILE A 357 7.59 16.40 16.20
C ILE A 357 7.19 15.07 15.57
N LEU A 358 7.84 13.96 15.95
CA LEU A 358 7.59 12.65 15.33
C LEU A 358 6.19 12.11 15.61
N ALA A 359 5.66 12.32 16.83
CA ALA A 359 4.29 11.97 17.20
C ALA A 359 3.22 12.82 16.47
N ARG A 360 3.59 13.99 15.93
CA ARG A 360 2.69 14.87 15.15
C ARG A 360 2.60 14.48 13.67
N GLN A 361 2.94 13.24 13.34
CA GLN A 361 2.70 12.67 12.03
C GLN A 361 1.21 12.33 11.85
N VAL A 362 0.62 12.82 10.77
CA VAL A 362 -0.76 12.54 10.38
C VAL A 362 -0.79 11.78 9.05
N SER A 363 -1.82 10.94 8.86
CA SER A 363 -2.10 10.32 7.57
C SER A 363 -3.43 10.86 7.01
N VAL A 364 -3.45 11.22 5.72
CA VAL A 364 -4.68 11.74 5.07
C VAL A 364 -5.56 10.57 4.60
N THR A 365 -5.87 9.67 5.53
CA THR A 365 -6.90 8.62 5.41
C THR A 365 -8.13 9.06 6.20
N GLU A 366 -9.26 8.33 6.10
CA GLU A 366 -10.48 8.62 6.87
C GLU A 366 -10.88 10.11 6.84
N GLY A 367 -11.05 10.84 7.94
CA GLY A 367 -11.43 12.26 7.84
C GLY A 367 -10.34 13.20 7.29
N GLY A 368 -9.08 12.75 7.24
CA GLY A 368 -8.00 13.43 6.53
C GLY A 368 -7.62 14.82 7.07
N PHE A 369 -7.94 15.13 8.32
CA PHE A 369 -7.53 16.36 8.97
C PHE A 369 -6.02 16.46 9.04
N LYS A 370 -5.50 17.66 8.76
CA LYS A 370 -4.06 17.91 8.78
C LYS A 370 -3.52 18.18 10.17
N GLY A 371 -4.33 18.60 11.13
CA GLY A 371 -3.90 18.89 12.50
C GLY A 371 -3.66 17.65 13.35
N ALA A 372 -2.52 17.52 14.04
CA ALA A 372 -2.29 16.41 14.97
C ALA A 372 -2.90 16.74 16.35
N PHE A 373 -3.90 15.96 16.78
CA PHE A 373 -4.56 16.21 18.07
C PHE A 373 -3.83 15.53 19.23
N GLY A 374 -3.16 14.39 18.99
CA GLY A 374 -2.35 13.67 19.97
C GLY A 374 -3.14 12.57 20.71
N THR A 375 -2.42 11.57 21.20
CA THR A 375 -2.98 10.39 21.91
C THR A 375 -3.88 10.75 23.11
N PRO A 376 -3.57 11.77 23.95
CA PRO A 376 -4.43 12.12 25.09
C PRO A 376 -5.87 12.47 24.71
N TYR A 377 -6.10 12.89 23.46
CA TYR A 377 -7.41 13.32 22.97
C TYR A 377 -8.08 12.27 22.07
N ALA A 378 -7.46 11.11 21.90
CA ALA A 378 -7.97 10.00 21.09
C ALA A 378 -9.36 9.52 21.57
N GLY A 379 -9.68 9.67 22.86
CA GLY A 379 -10.97 9.30 23.42
C GLY A 379 -12.03 10.42 23.41
N THR A 380 -11.66 11.65 23.02
CA THR A 380 -12.54 12.83 23.25
C THR A 380 -12.75 13.70 22.02
N THR A 381 -11.80 13.78 21.09
CA THR A 381 -11.85 14.75 19.98
C THR A 381 -11.58 14.07 18.65
N GLY A 382 -12.56 14.09 17.74
CA GLY A 382 -12.39 13.68 16.34
C GLY A 382 -12.38 12.17 16.08
N ASN A 383 -12.39 11.32 17.11
CA ASN A 383 -12.59 9.88 16.95
C ASN A 383 -14.06 9.50 17.22
N SER A 384 -14.56 8.50 16.51
CA SER A 384 -15.96 8.08 16.57
C SER A 384 -16.08 6.57 16.37
N ASN A 385 -16.95 5.96 17.17
CA ASN A 385 -17.37 4.56 17.02
C ASN A 385 -18.76 4.42 16.36
N ASN A 386 -19.31 5.52 15.84
CA ASN A 386 -20.58 5.59 15.11
C ASN A 386 -20.40 6.07 13.67
N PHE A 387 -20.18 7.37 13.44
CA PHE A 387 -20.11 7.96 12.12
C PHE A 387 -19.20 9.20 12.06
N ILE A 388 -18.50 9.38 10.94
CA ILE A 388 -17.80 10.63 10.59
C ILE A 388 -18.09 11.03 9.15
N ALA A 389 -18.07 12.34 8.90
CA ALA A 389 -18.00 12.91 7.55
C ALA A 389 -16.97 14.04 7.52
N ALA A 390 -16.24 14.18 6.42
CA ALA A 390 -15.23 15.23 6.27
C ALA A 390 -15.10 15.70 4.83
N VAL A 391 -14.78 16.98 4.67
CA VAL A 391 -14.35 17.61 3.42
C VAL A 391 -12.97 18.21 3.63
N ASN A 392 -12.04 17.90 2.74
CA ASN A 392 -10.72 18.49 2.70
C ASN A 392 -10.54 19.24 1.37
N LEU A 393 -10.15 20.50 1.45
CA LEU A 393 -9.85 21.37 0.33
C LEU A 393 -8.36 21.70 0.33
N LYS A 394 -7.77 21.73 -0.87
CA LYS A 394 -6.38 22.16 -1.08
C LYS A 394 -6.22 22.76 -2.45
N ALA A 395 -5.52 23.89 -2.58
CA ALA A 395 -5.32 24.55 -3.87
C ALA A 395 -3.85 24.82 -4.18
N ASP A 396 -3.47 24.73 -5.44
CA ASP A 396 -2.22 25.32 -5.93
C ASP A 396 -2.39 26.84 -6.06
N LEU A 397 -1.32 27.60 -5.81
CA LEU A 397 -1.36 29.06 -5.97
C LEU A 397 -1.38 29.47 -7.45
N PRO A 398 -2.14 30.53 -7.83
CA PRO A 398 -2.21 31.02 -9.20
C PRO A 398 -0.94 31.71 -9.69
N ARG A 399 0.05 31.97 -8.82
CA ARG A 399 1.41 32.35 -9.22
C ARG A 399 2.40 31.62 -8.32
N ARG A 400 3.57 31.28 -8.86
CA ARG A 400 4.66 30.72 -8.05
C ARG A 400 5.18 31.83 -7.14
N LEU A 401 5.44 31.48 -5.89
CA LEU A 401 6.09 32.39 -4.95
C LEU A 401 7.57 32.60 -5.32
N PRO A 402 8.18 33.72 -4.90
CA PRO A 402 9.63 33.89 -4.95
C PRO A 402 10.33 32.68 -4.31
N LEU A 403 11.52 32.33 -4.80
CA LEU A 403 12.33 31.21 -4.31
C LEU A 403 11.72 29.81 -4.48
N GLY A 404 10.61 29.67 -5.23
CA GLY A 404 10.05 28.35 -5.56
C GLY A 404 9.39 27.62 -4.39
N ILE A 405 9.00 28.34 -3.34
CA ILE A 405 8.38 27.78 -2.13
C ILE A 405 7.05 27.06 -2.50
N PRO A 406 6.89 25.76 -2.21
CA PRO A 406 5.72 24.97 -2.61
C PRO A 406 4.55 25.14 -1.63
N LEU A 407 4.12 26.38 -1.43
CA LEU A 407 3.04 26.75 -0.51
C LEU A 407 1.66 26.44 -1.11
N LYS A 408 0.79 25.81 -0.32
CA LYS A 408 -0.61 25.53 -0.69
C LYS A 408 -1.57 25.85 0.46
N PRO A 409 -2.59 26.69 0.25
CA PRO A 409 -3.67 26.82 1.23
C PRO A 409 -4.47 25.52 1.32
N TRP A 410 -4.91 25.18 2.52
CA TRP A 410 -5.78 24.06 2.80
C TRP A 410 -6.87 24.42 3.81
N PHE A 411 -7.98 23.70 3.74
CA PHE A 411 -9.08 23.83 4.67
C PHE A 411 -9.75 22.48 4.86
N ASP A 412 -9.92 22.07 6.11
CA ASP A 412 -10.55 20.82 6.52
C ASP A 412 -11.78 21.15 7.36
N ILE A 413 -12.90 20.49 7.08
CA ILE A 413 -14.12 20.55 7.89
C ILE A 413 -14.64 19.13 8.04
N GLY A 414 -15.14 18.79 9.22
CA GLY A 414 -15.58 17.44 9.52
C GLY A 414 -16.51 17.40 10.72
N TYR A 415 -17.42 16.46 10.65
CA TYR A 415 -18.37 16.13 11.69
C TYR A 415 -18.05 14.72 12.18
N PHE A 416 -18.07 14.53 13.50
CA PHE A 416 -17.99 13.22 14.10
C PHE A 416 -19.08 13.07 15.15
N ASP A 417 -19.73 11.91 15.14
CA ASP A 417 -20.71 11.53 16.14
C ASP A 417 -20.17 10.36 16.93
N ASP A 418 -19.99 10.53 18.23
CA ASP A 418 -19.49 9.49 19.13
C ASP A 418 -20.66 8.98 19.97
N ALA A 419 -20.90 7.67 19.95
CA ALA A 419 -22.00 7.05 20.68
C ALA A 419 -21.60 6.62 22.11
N THR A 420 -20.40 6.99 22.57
CA THR A 420 -20.04 6.84 23.98
C THR A 420 -20.91 7.72 24.90
N PRO A 421 -20.97 7.41 26.22
CA PRO A 421 -21.60 8.30 27.19
C PRO A 421 -21.02 9.73 27.21
N LEU A 422 -19.77 9.92 26.76
CA LEU A 422 -19.16 11.24 26.61
C LEU A 422 -19.68 12.00 25.36
N GLY A 423 -20.22 11.27 24.39
CA GLY A 423 -20.76 11.82 23.14
C GLY A 423 -22.27 12.06 23.16
N GLU A 424 -23.04 11.34 23.99
CA GLU A 424 -24.52 11.38 24.03
C GLU A 424 -25.11 12.80 24.20
N ASN A 425 -24.44 13.67 24.96
CA ASN A 425 -24.85 15.06 25.19
C ASN A 425 -23.86 16.10 24.63
N ARG A 426 -22.96 15.70 23.72
CA ARG A 426 -21.97 16.62 23.17
C ARG A 426 -22.65 17.67 22.28
N PRO A 427 -22.46 18.97 22.52
CA PRO A 427 -23.07 19.99 21.68
C PRO A 427 -22.52 19.93 20.25
N GLY A 428 -23.37 20.20 19.26
CA GLY A 428 -22.99 20.15 17.83
C GLY A 428 -21.78 21.03 17.47
N SER A 429 -21.55 22.11 18.23
CA SER A 429 -20.36 22.97 18.09
C SER A 429 -19.03 22.27 18.42
N GLU A 430 -19.07 21.19 19.21
CA GLU A 430 -17.90 20.36 19.53
C GLU A 430 -17.78 19.13 18.61
N GLN A 431 -18.88 18.74 17.96
CA GLN A 431 -18.90 17.66 16.95
C GLN A 431 -18.45 18.16 15.56
N LEU A 432 -18.71 19.43 15.23
CA LEU A 432 -18.27 20.07 13.99
C LEU A 432 -16.90 20.73 14.18
N LEU A 433 -15.87 20.08 13.64
CA LEU A 433 -14.49 20.57 13.67
C LEU A 433 -14.11 21.16 12.32
N TRP A 434 -13.33 22.23 12.34
CA TRP A 434 -12.75 22.78 11.12
C TRP A 434 -11.40 23.43 11.41
N SER A 435 -10.50 23.36 10.45
CA SER A 435 -9.15 23.90 10.53
C SER A 435 -8.68 24.33 9.14
N GLY A 436 -7.92 25.42 9.06
CA GLY A 436 -7.37 25.92 7.81
C GLY A 436 -6.03 26.60 8.02
N GLY A 437 -5.23 26.61 6.96
CA GLY A 437 -3.89 27.18 7.00
C GLY A 437 -3.12 26.94 5.72
N PHE A 438 -1.80 26.86 5.83
CA PHE A 438 -0.91 26.59 4.70
C PHE A 438 -0.15 25.28 4.87
N ALA A 439 0.18 24.66 3.75
CA ALA A 439 1.01 23.47 3.67
C ALA A 439 2.24 23.77 2.82
N LEU A 440 3.38 23.22 3.20
CA LEU A 440 4.56 23.10 2.33
C LEU A 440 4.61 21.67 1.80
N GLU A 441 4.54 21.51 0.48
CA GLU A 441 4.57 20.19 -0.18
C GLU A 441 5.90 19.96 -0.90
N PHE A 442 6.68 19.00 -0.43
CA PHE A 442 7.97 18.64 -1.02
C PHE A 442 7.84 17.33 -1.82
N PHE A 443 8.71 17.16 -2.82
CA PHE A 443 8.84 15.93 -3.61
C PHE A 443 7.51 15.43 -4.20
N GLY A 444 6.75 16.31 -4.84
CA GLY A 444 5.46 15.94 -5.44
C GLY A 444 4.34 15.64 -4.42
N GLY A 445 4.52 16.06 -3.15
CA GLY A 445 3.57 15.82 -2.06
C GLY A 445 3.87 14.57 -1.23
N ALA A 446 5.07 13.98 -1.38
CA ALA A 446 5.51 12.87 -0.55
C ALA A 446 5.74 13.31 0.90
N LEU A 447 6.31 14.49 1.11
CA LEU A 447 6.46 15.10 2.44
C LEU A 447 5.65 16.40 2.48
N ASN A 448 4.73 16.52 3.43
CA ASN A 448 3.94 17.72 3.63
C ASN A 448 4.04 18.19 5.07
N VAL A 449 4.27 19.49 5.28
CA VAL A 449 4.26 20.14 6.59
C VAL A 449 3.10 21.11 6.65
N TYR A 450 2.27 21.03 7.69
CA TYR A 450 1.03 21.78 7.82
C TYR A 450 1.14 22.82 8.92
N PHE A 451 0.72 24.04 8.60
CA PHE A 451 0.73 25.22 9.47
C PHE A 451 -0.72 25.67 9.68
N PRO A 452 -1.42 25.17 10.73
CA PRO A 452 -2.77 25.60 11.05
C PRO A 452 -2.77 27.08 11.47
N LEU A 453 -3.75 27.85 11.03
CA LEU A 453 -3.89 29.28 11.34
C LEU A 453 -5.26 29.62 11.90
N VAL A 454 -6.31 29.05 11.30
CA VAL A 454 -7.71 29.27 11.71
C VAL A 454 -8.33 27.93 12.10
N ASN A 455 -9.08 27.90 13.20
CA ASN A 455 -9.60 26.67 13.77
C ASN A 455 -10.96 26.92 14.44
N SER A 456 -11.79 25.88 14.51
CA SER A 456 -12.95 25.87 15.41
C SER A 456 -12.51 26.08 16.86
N LYS A 457 -13.42 26.58 17.72
CA LYS A 457 -13.11 26.85 19.13
C LYS A 457 -12.50 25.62 19.82
N THR A 458 -13.16 24.47 19.67
CA THR A 458 -12.68 23.18 20.23
C THR A 458 -11.27 22.85 19.78
N LEU A 459 -10.95 22.97 18.49
CA LEU A 459 -9.60 22.70 18.01
C LEU A 459 -8.58 23.75 18.48
N LYS A 460 -8.96 25.03 18.52
CA LYS A 460 -8.10 26.09 19.05
C LYS A 460 -7.74 25.78 20.51
N ASP A 461 -8.71 25.41 21.34
CA ASP A 461 -8.47 25.09 22.75
C ASP A 461 -7.48 23.92 22.89
N ARG A 462 -7.64 22.85 22.09
CA ARG A 462 -6.70 21.71 22.04
C ARG A 462 -5.29 22.11 21.60
N TYR A 463 -5.18 22.95 20.58
CA TYR A 463 -3.90 23.47 20.14
C TYR A 463 -3.23 24.32 21.21
N CYS A 464 -4.01 25.13 21.93
CA CYS A 464 -3.51 25.96 23.02
C CYS A 464 -3.02 25.12 24.20
N GLU A 465 -3.78 24.09 24.60
CA GLU A 465 -3.36 23.10 25.60
C GLU A 465 -2.04 22.43 25.18
N ALA A 466 -1.97 21.90 23.95
CA ALA A 466 -0.75 21.27 23.42
C ALA A 466 0.43 22.26 23.37
N GLY A 467 0.16 23.53 23.05
CA GLY A 467 1.12 24.63 23.01
C GLY A 467 1.58 25.14 24.37
N GLY A 468 0.92 24.74 25.47
CA GLY A 468 1.13 25.31 26.80
C GLY A 468 0.63 26.76 26.95
N GLY A 469 -0.29 27.20 26.08
CA GLY A 469 -0.85 28.55 26.09
C GLY A 469 -2.16 28.61 26.89
N SER A 470 -2.28 29.61 27.76
CA SER A 470 -3.44 29.78 28.66
C SER A 470 -4.23 31.06 28.41
N ASN A 471 -3.79 31.96 27.52
CA ASN A 471 -4.44 33.25 27.26
C ASN A 471 -5.19 33.24 25.91
N PRO A 472 -6.51 33.01 25.88
CA PRO A 472 -7.27 32.84 24.63
C PRO A 472 -7.23 34.04 23.67
N SER A 473 -6.93 35.23 24.21
CA SER A 473 -6.88 36.51 23.48
C SER A 473 -5.52 36.78 22.82
N ALA A 474 -4.46 36.08 23.25
CA ALA A 474 -3.14 36.19 22.64
C ALA A 474 -3.05 35.37 21.34
N LEU A 475 -2.20 35.80 20.41
CA LEU A 475 -1.82 34.98 19.25
C LEU A 475 -1.30 33.62 19.75
N PHE A 476 -1.87 32.53 19.21
CA PHE A 476 -1.55 31.15 19.60
C PHE A 476 -1.70 30.87 21.10
N CYS A 477 -2.63 31.56 21.75
CA CYS A 477 -2.90 31.53 23.18
C CYS A 477 -1.70 31.89 24.08
N GLY A 478 -0.70 32.59 23.55
CA GLY A 478 0.57 32.84 24.25
C GLY A 478 1.44 31.59 24.41
N GLY A 479 1.10 30.49 23.74
CA GLY A 479 1.83 29.23 23.76
C GLY A 479 2.79 29.06 22.58
N ASN A 480 3.45 27.91 22.53
CA ASN A 480 4.39 27.58 21.47
C ASN A 480 3.70 27.08 20.20
N TYR A 481 3.60 27.94 19.18
CA TYR A 481 3.01 27.61 17.88
C TYR A 481 3.67 26.40 17.18
N TRP A 482 4.96 26.14 17.42
CA TRP A 482 5.64 24.99 16.82
C TRP A 482 5.03 23.65 17.24
N LYS A 483 4.30 23.61 18.36
CA LYS A 483 3.57 22.42 18.79
C LYS A 483 2.27 22.18 18.02
N TRP A 484 1.79 23.15 17.24
CA TRP A 484 0.59 23.04 16.41
C TRP A 484 0.90 22.44 15.04
N ILE A 485 2.16 22.53 14.62
CA ILE A 485 2.63 22.07 13.31
C ILE A 485 2.69 20.55 13.28
N SER A 486 2.04 19.99 12.27
CA SER A 486 2.00 18.58 11.97
C SER A 486 2.60 18.33 10.59
N TRP A 487 2.81 17.07 10.26
CA TRP A 487 3.36 16.69 8.97
C TRP A 487 2.84 15.33 8.55
N SER A 488 2.94 15.04 7.26
CA SER A 488 2.58 13.74 6.71
C SER A 488 3.66 13.27 5.75
N LEU A 489 3.96 11.99 5.82
CA LEU A 489 4.82 11.30 4.88
C LEU A 489 3.97 10.28 4.11
N ARG A 490 4.08 10.36 2.79
CA ARG A 490 3.39 9.50 1.84
C ARG A 490 4.40 9.03 0.84
N PHE A 491 4.75 7.76 0.93
CA PHE A 491 5.38 7.12 -0.21
C PHE A 491 4.30 6.90 -1.27
N PRO A 492 4.52 7.29 -2.54
CA PRO A 492 3.68 6.82 -3.63
C PRO A 492 3.57 5.29 -3.51
N LYS A 493 2.41 4.72 -3.90
CA LYS A 493 2.21 3.27 -3.83
C LYS A 493 3.47 2.60 -4.39
N LEU A 494 4.05 1.69 -3.62
CA LEU A 494 5.20 0.86 -4.01
C LEU A 494 4.78 -0.14 -5.11
N ASP A 495 4.01 0.30 -6.11
CA ASP A 495 4.05 -0.33 -7.42
C ASP A 495 5.16 0.40 -8.16
N PRO A 496 6.36 -0.18 -8.24
CA PRO A 496 7.49 0.50 -8.85
C PRO A 496 7.25 0.82 -10.33
N ALA A 497 6.31 0.14 -10.99
CA ALA A 497 5.87 0.50 -12.33
C ALA A 497 5.11 1.84 -12.37
N GLU A 498 4.30 2.16 -11.34
CA GLU A 498 3.68 3.49 -11.20
C GLU A 498 4.74 4.55 -10.87
N VAL A 499 5.75 4.22 -10.06
CA VAL A 499 6.88 5.11 -9.75
C VAL A 499 7.73 5.41 -10.99
N LEU A 500 8.01 4.42 -11.82
CA LEU A 500 8.70 4.59 -13.11
C LEU A 500 7.86 5.37 -14.13
N GLU A 501 6.55 5.12 -14.21
CA GLU A 501 5.64 5.91 -15.06
C GLU A 501 5.61 7.39 -14.64
N ASP A 502 5.64 7.66 -13.33
CA ASP A 502 5.68 9.03 -12.77
C ASP A 502 7.07 9.69 -12.90
N LEU A 503 8.16 8.92 -13.03
CA LEU A 503 9.51 9.45 -13.29
C LEU A 503 9.76 9.76 -14.78
N VAL A 504 9.06 9.06 -15.67
CA VAL A 504 9.17 9.22 -17.14
C VAL A 504 8.22 10.32 -17.66
N ARG A 505 7.26 10.78 -16.85
CA ARG A 505 6.33 11.88 -17.15
C ARG A 505 6.73 13.16 -16.45
#